data_AF-A0AAN7PKZ7-F1
#
_entry.id   AF-A0AAN7PKZ7-F1
#
_cell.length_a   1.000
_cell.length_b   1.000
_cell.length_c   1.000
_cell.angle_alpha   90.00
_cell.angle_beta   90.00
_cell.angle_gamma   90.00
#
_symmetry.space_group_name_H-M   'P 1'
#
loop_
_entity.id
_entity.type
_entity.pdbx_description
1 polymer ?
#
loop_
_entity_poly.entity_id
_entity_poly.type
_entity_poly.pdbx_seq_one_letter_code
_entity_poly.pdbx_strand_id
1 'polypeptide(L)'
;MSFLKGSTEDSYKPVVNGDTTAASYWFNWRVLLCALWILVSAVFSLFMIWKYEDRRKSDGHVTGEDTTNQEHGGLLYDDEMWSPCLKGVHPGWLLGFRVVAFFVLLVMLIIIAFVDGGSIFYYYTQWTFTLITIYFGLGSLLSSYGCYEYRHRPLGDKVDDMEIGSERGVYSPNAPDSGSKAFNKKPTPKEGRKLADIWGYLFQIIFQMNAGAVVLTDCVFWFIIVPFLAINNYSLSFLDINMHTINVVLLIGDTALNCLRFPLFRIGYFFMWTVTFVIFQWILHACVSIWWPYPFLDLASSFAPLWYIAVALMHLPCYGIFVLVIKLKHFLLSRWFPQSYQCAR
;
A
#
# COMPACT_ATOMS: atom_id res chain seq x y z
N MET A 1 -38.67 19.80 16.95
CA MET A 1 -37.62 20.67 17.52
C MET A 1 -37.30 20.19 18.92
N SER A 2 -36.24 19.39 19.09
CA SER A 2 -35.53 19.10 20.36
C SER A 2 -34.55 17.95 20.14
N PHE A 3 -33.57 18.12 19.25
CA PHE A 3 -32.52 17.11 19.00
C PHE A 3 -31.11 17.74 18.94
N LEU A 4 -30.93 18.82 19.71
CA LEU A 4 -29.64 19.45 19.96
C LEU A 4 -29.43 19.51 21.46
N LYS A 5 -29.10 18.36 22.05
CA LYS A 5 -28.37 18.32 23.32
C LYS A 5 -27.01 17.75 22.99
N GLY A 6 -26.00 18.63 22.92
CA GLY A 6 -24.63 18.21 22.74
C GLY A 6 -24.23 17.23 23.84
N SER A 7 -23.69 16.07 23.47
CA SER A 7 -22.92 15.24 24.38
C SER A 7 -21.54 15.89 24.53
N THR A 8 -21.42 16.77 25.51
CA THR A 8 -20.13 17.19 26.05
C THR A 8 -19.55 16.02 26.86
N GLU A 9 -18.30 15.66 26.53
CA GLU A 9 -17.33 14.90 27.37
C GLU A 9 -17.29 13.35 27.39
N ASP A 10 -17.34 12.66 26.23
CA ASP A 10 -16.96 11.22 26.16
C ASP A 10 -15.76 10.92 25.22
N SER A 11 -15.12 11.95 24.65
CA SER A 11 -13.93 11.82 23.80
C SER A 11 -12.66 11.96 24.65
N TYR A 12 -11.87 10.89 24.76
CA TYR A 12 -10.56 10.96 25.40
C TYR A 12 -9.63 11.89 24.63
N LYS A 13 -9.40 13.09 25.17
CA LYS A 13 -8.22 13.89 24.85
C LYS A 13 -7.28 13.79 26.05
N PRO A 14 -6.07 13.22 25.90
CA PRO A 14 -5.12 13.16 27.00
C PRO A 14 -4.84 14.57 27.52
N VAL A 15 -4.76 14.70 28.86
CA VAL A 15 -4.37 15.96 29.51
C VAL A 15 -2.98 16.36 28.99
N VAL A 16 -2.80 17.65 28.68
CA VAL A 16 -1.50 18.21 28.29
C VAL A 16 -0.55 18.10 29.49
N ASN A 17 0.33 17.09 29.47
CA ASN A 17 1.28 16.83 30.55
C ASN A 17 2.49 17.77 30.44
N GLY A 18 2.30 19.01 30.88
CA GLY A 18 3.34 20.03 30.88
C GLY A 18 3.52 20.72 29.52
N ASP A 19 4.29 21.81 29.52
CA ASP A 19 4.50 22.63 28.33
C ASP A 19 5.51 21.97 27.38
N THR A 20 5.03 21.38 26.28
CA THR A 20 5.90 20.74 25.28
C THR A 20 6.76 21.75 24.50
N THR A 21 6.46 23.04 24.59
CA THR A 21 7.28 24.09 23.95
C THR A 21 8.50 24.48 24.79
N ALA A 22 8.55 24.07 26.06
CA ALA A 22 9.66 24.36 26.95
C ALA A 22 10.92 23.57 26.57
N ALA A 23 12.08 24.23 26.58
CA ALA A 23 13.38 23.58 26.28
C ALA A 23 13.69 22.41 27.24
N SER A 24 13.21 22.46 28.48
CA SER A 24 13.37 21.40 29.49
C SER A 24 12.67 20.09 29.10
N TYR A 25 11.60 20.15 28.30
CA TYR A 25 10.91 18.96 27.79
C TYR A 25 11.80 18.20 26.80
N TRP A 26 12.45 18.93 25.90
CA TRP A 26 13.30 18.39 24.84
C TRP A 26 14.70 18.00 25.31
N PHE A 27 15.24 18.70 26.31
CA PHE A 27 16.57 18.43 26.87
C PHE A 27 16.53 17.28 27.90
N ASN A 28 16.09 16.11 27.44
CA ASN A 28 15.97 14.90 28.25
C ASN A 28 16.72 13.75 27.55
N TRP A 29 17.47 12.95 28.32
CA TRP A 29 18.20 11.78 27.79
C TRP A 29 17.27 10.78 27.07
N ARG A 30 15.99 10.71 27.46
CA ARG A 30 14.97 9.89 26.80
C ARG A 30 14.70 10.35 25.37
N VAL A 31 14.69 11.67 25.14
CA VAL A 31 14.52 12.27 23.81
C VAL A 31 15.70 11.89 22.92
N LEU A 32 16.93 11.90 23.46
CA LEU A 32 18.12 11.47 22.73
C LEU A 32 18.03 10.01 22.28
N LEU A 33 17.53 9.12 23.15
CA LEU A 33 17.31 7.72 22.77
C LEU A 33 16.22 7.55 21.72
N CYS A 34 15.10 8.28 21.84
CA CYS A 34 14.06 8.27 20.83
C CYS A 34 14.58 8.80 19.48
N ALA A 35 15.38 9.87 19.49
CA ALA A 35 16.01 10.44 18.31
C ALA A 35 16.98 9.44 17.66
N LEU A 36 17.74 8.70 18.47
CA LEU A 36 18.61 7.63 17.98
C LEU A 36 17.81 6.54 17.26
N TRP A 37 16.68 6.09 17.82
CA TRP A 37 15.83 5.08 17.16
C TRP A 37 15.20 5.57 15.86
N ILE A 38 14.77 6.83 15.81
CA ILE A 38 14.29 7.47 14.57
C ILE A 38 15.42 7.50 13.55
N LEU A 39 16.63 7.92 13.95
CA LEU A 39 17.78 8.00 13.07
C LEU A 39 18.17 6.63 12.52
N VAL A 40 18.22 5.59 13.37
CA VAL A 40 18.48 4.21 12.93
C VAL A 40 17.43 3.75 11.92
N SER A 41 16.16 4.04 12.16
CA SER A 41 15.05 3.71 11.25
C SER A 41 15.17 4.45 9.91
N ALA A 42 15.52 5.73 9.95
CA ALA A 42 15.74 6.55 8.76
C ALA A 42 16.94 6.06 7.94
N VAL A 43 18.08 5.76 8.59
CA VAL A 43 19.28 5.22 7.94
C VAL A 43 18.99 3.84 7.34
N PHE A 44 18.33 2.95 8.07
CA PHE A 44 17.92 1.64 7.56
C PHE A 44 17.04 1.79 6.31
N SER A 45 16.06 2.70 6.37
CA SER A 45 15.16 2.97 5.26
C SER A 45 15.89 3.51 4.03
N LEU A 46 16.71 4.55 4.20
CA LEU A 46 17.51 5.13 3.13
C LEU A 46 18.47 4.11 2.53
N PHE A 47 19.09 3.27 3.36
CA PHE A 47 19.95 2.18 2.90
C PHE A 47 19.19 1.18 2.04
N MET A 48 17.98 0.78 2.44
CA MET A 48 17.14 -0.13 1.65
C MET A 48 16.75 0.51 0.30
N ILE A 49 16.31 1.76 0.30
CA ILE A 49 15.94 2.46 -0.94
C ILE A 49 17.17 2.61 -1.85
N TRP A 50 18.27 3.13 -1.33
CA TRP A 50 19.49 3.36 -2.09
C TRP A 50 20.08 2.06 -2.68
N LYS A 51 20.18 1.01 -1.85
CA LYS A 51 20.79 -0.26 -2.27
C LYS A 51 20.02 -0.94 -3.40
N TYR A 52 18.70 -0.91 -3.35
CA TYR A 52 17.84 -1.69 -4.25
C TYR A 52 17.27 -0.88 -5.42
N GLU A 53 17.20 0.45 -5.31
CA GLU A 53 16.61 1.32 -6.34
C GLU A 53 17.66 2.13 -7.13
N ASP A 54 18.72 2.59 -6.46
CA ASP A 54 19.73 3.48 -7.08
C ASP A 54 20.84 2.70 -7.82
N ARG A 55 21.34 1.60 -7.24
CA ARG A 55 22.29 0.70 -7.93
C ARG A 55 21.74 0.18 -9.26
N ARG A 56 20.42 0.17 -9.42
CA ARG A 56 19.75 -0.29 -10.62
C ARG A 56 19.73 0.74 -11.75
N LYS A 57 19.68 2.04 -11.44
CA LYS A 57 19.85 3.08 -12.47
C LYS A 57 21.24 3.01 -13.10
N SER A 58 22.24 2.55 -12.33
CA SER A 58 23.61 2.36 -12.81
C SER A 58 23.80 1.10 -13.68
N ASP A 59 23.02 0.04 -13.46
CA ASP A 59 23.11 -1.22 -14.23
C ASP A 59 22.20 -1.26 -15.47
N GLY A 60 21.37 -0.23 -15.69
CA GLY A 60 20.49 -0.11 -16.86
C GLY A 60 21.19 0.08 -18.21
N HIS A 61 22.52 -0.10 -18.26
CA HIS A 61 23.35 0.09 -19.45
C HIS A 61 24.13 -1.16 -19.87
N VAL A 62 23.77 -2.34 -19.37
CA VAL A 62 24.36 -3.61 -19.82
C VAL A 62 23.42 -4.28 -20.82
N THR A 63 23.86 -4.21 -22.07
CA THR A 63 23.38 -4.97 -23.24
C THR A 63 23.21 -6.46 -22.93
N GLY A 64 22.25 -7.06 -23.64
CA GLY A 64 21.77 -8.43 -23.44
C GLY A 64 22.82 -9.54 -23.48
N GLU A 65 22.32 -10.73 -23.12
CA GLU A 65 23.03 -12.00 -22.93
C GLU A 65 23.84 -12.09 -21.63
N ASP A 66 23.11 -12.24 -20.52
CA ASP A 66 23.35 -13.27 -19.49
C ASP A 66 22.70 -12.82 -18.18
N THR A 67 21.58 -13.42 -17.80
CA THR A 67 21.12 -13.51 -16.39
C THR A 67 19.86 -14.37 -16.29
N THR A 68 20.06 -15.68 -16.42
CA THR A 68 19.16 -16.63 -15.79
C THR A 68 19.31 -16.51 -14.26
N ASN A 69 18.19 -16.32 -13.57
CA ASN A 69 18.00 -16.55 -12.12
C ASN A 69 18.34 -15.44 -11.11
N GLN A 70 18.23 -14.16 -11.45
CA GLN A 70 18.00 -13.13 -10.43
C GLN A 70 16.68 -12.41 -10.73
N GLU A 71 15.63 -12.83 -10.00
CA GLU A 71 14.29 -12.25 -10.02
C GLU A 71 14.40 -10.72 -10.05
N HIS A 72 13.97 -10.11 -11.15
CA HIS A 72 13.92 -8.65 -11.35
C HIS A 72 12.82 -8.02 -10.47
N GLY A 73 12.92 -8.17 -9.15
CA GLY A 73 11.85 -7.88 -8.19
C GLY A 73 11.40 -6.41 -8.14
N GLY A 74 12.21 -5.49 -8.67
CA GLY A 74 11.85 -4.06 -8.72
C GLY A 74 11.36 -3.56 -10.08
N LEU A 75 11.35 -4.36 -11.16
CA LEU A 75 10.91 -3.86 -12.48
C LEU A 75 9.39 -3.79 -12.48
N LEU A 76 8.84 -2.62 -12.80
CA LEU A 76 7.41 -2.46 -13.01
C LEU A 76 7.16 -2.25 -14.50
N TYR A 77 6.20 -2.98 -15.05
CA TYR A 77 5.76 -2.82 -16.43
C TYR A 77 4.47 -2.00 -16.48
N ASP A 78 4.27 -1.26 -17.58
CA ASP A 78 3.13 -0.36 -17.75
C ASP A 78 1.78 -1.11 -17.59
N ASP A 79 1.70 -2.35 -18.07
CA ASP A 79 0.50 -3.19 -18.00
C ASP A 79 0.15 -3.67 -16.58
N GLU A 80 1.13 -3.80 -15.68
CA GLU A 80 0.90 -4.32 -14.32
C GLU A 80 0.11 -3.35 -13.43
N MET A 81 0.06 -2.06 -13.79
CA MET A 81 -0.67 -1.05 -13.03
C MET A 81 -2.19 -1.17 -13.15
N TRP A 82 -2.67 -1.64 -14.30
CA TRP A 82 -4.09 -1.62 -14.66
C TRP A 82 -4.62 -2.98 -15.13
N SER A 83 -3.78 -3.99 -15.26
CA SER A 83 -4.20 -5.34 -15.62
C SER A 83 -4.80 -6.09 -14.41
N PRO A 84 -5.96 -6.74 -14.59
CA PRO A 84 -6.47 -7.70 -13.63
C PRO A 84 -5.61 -8.97 -13.53
N CYS A 85 -5.72 -9.70 -12.42
CA CYS A 85 -5.01 -10.96 -12.19
C CYS A 85 -5.31 -12.07 -13.20
N LEU A 86 -6.49 -12.02 -13.79
CA LEU A 86 -7.03 -13.05 -14.66
C LEU A 86 -7.26 -12.46 -16.05
N LYS A 87 -6.76 -13.12 -17.10
CA LYS A 87 -6.91 -12.72 -18.50
C LYS A 87 -8.37 -12.52 -18.93
N GLY A 88 -9.29 -13.32 -18.37
CA GLY A 88 -10.72 -13.25 -18.68
C GLY A 88 -11.47 -12.10 -18.01
N VAL A 89 -10.85 -11.36 -17.08
CA VAL A 89 -11.49 -10.23 -16.41
C VAL A 89 -11.19 -8.96 -17.19
N HIS A 90 -12.25 -8.28 -17.66
CA HIS A 90 -12.11 -7.02 -18.37
C HIS A 90 -11.48 -5.95 -17.45
N PRO A 91 -10.44 -5.20 -17.89
CA PRO A 91 -9.79 -4.16 -17.09
C PRO A 91 -10.72 -3.10 -16.50
N GLY A 92 -11.87 -2.88 -17.16
CA GLY A 92 -12.94 -1.99 -16.67
C GLY A 92 -13.53 -2.37 -15.30
N TRP A 93 -13.49 -3.64 -14.88
CA TRP A 93 -13.92 -4.04 -13.54
C TRP A 93 -12.98 -3.53 -12.45
N LEU A 94 -11.67 -3.61 -12.68
CA LEU A 94 -10.67 -3.05 -11.78
C LEU A 94 -10.80 -1.53 -11.70
N LEU A 95 -11.01 -0.86 -12.85
CA LEU A 95 -11.30 0.57 -12.88
C LEU A 95 -12.55 0.91 -12.07
N GLY A 96 -13.67 0.21 -12.30
CA GLY A 96 -14.93 0.43 -11.58
C GLY A 96 -14.76 0.28 -10.07
N PHE A 97 -14.06 -0.76 -9.63
CA PHE A 97 -13.73 -0.96 -8.22
C PHE A 97 -12.93 0.22 -7.64
N ARG A 98 -11.86 0.64 -8.33
CA ARG A 98 -10.99 1.75 -7.88
C ARG A 98 -11.71 3.08 -7.79
N VAL A 99 -12.60 3.37 -8.76
CA VAL A 99 -13.40 4.60 -8.78
C VAL A 99 -14.40 4.61 -7.62
N VAL A 100 -15.11 3.49 -7.39
CA VAL A 100 -16.05 3.37 -6.26
C VAL A 100 -15.30 3.51 -4.93
N ALA A 101 -14.18 2.80 -4.77
CA ALA A 101 -13.33 2.89 -3.58
C ALA A 101 -12.85 4.33 -3.34
N PHE A 102 -12.38 5.02 -4.38
CA PHE A 102 -11.95 6.43 -4.28
C PHE A 102 -13.07 7.34 -3.76
N PHE A 103 -14.27 7.25 -4.32
CA PHE A 103 -15.37 8.10 -3.88
C PHE A 103 -15.85 7.78 -2.46
N VAL A 104 -15.92 6.50 -2.09
CA VAL A 104 -16.27 6.09 -0.73
C VAL A 104 -15.28 6.67 0.28
N LEU A 105 -13.98 6.49 0.03
CA LEU A 105 -12.92 6.99 0.90
C LEU A 105 -12.89 8.53 0.94
N LEU A 106 -13.04 9.20 -0.21
CA LEU A 106 -13.04 10.66 -0.28
C LEU A 106 -14.21 11.27 0.49
N VAL A 107 -15.43 10.72 0.32
CA VAL A 107 -16.61 11.19 1.06
C VAL A 107 -16.42 10.98 2.56
N MET A 108 -15.90 9.82 2.98
CA MET A 108 -15.58 9.57 4.38
C MET A 108 -14.51 10.53 4.92
N LEU A 109 -13.45 10.81 4.16
CA LEU A 109 -12.41 11.77 4.54
C LEU A 109 -13.01 13.16 4.79
N ILE A 110 -13.89 13.59 3.88
CA ILE A 110 -14.58 14.86 3.96
C ILE A 110 -15.48 14.90 5.20
N ILE A 111 -16.29 13.86 5.44
CA ILE A 111 -17.16 13.78 6.62
C ILE A 111 -16.35 13.84 7.91
N ILE A 112 -15.27 13.05 8.02
CA ILE A 112 -14.39 13.02 9.21
C ILE A 112 -13.78 14.42 9.43
N ALA A 113 -13.24 15.05 8.39
CA ALA A 113 -12.66 16.39 8.50
C ALA A 113 -13.69 17.45 8.92
N PHE A 114 -14.95 17.33 8.50
CA PHE A 114 -16.02 18.25 8.90
C PHE A 114 -16.55 17.98 10.32
N VAL A 115 -16.69 16.72 10.73
CA VAL A 115 -17.24 16.33 12.03
C VAL A 115 -16.22 16.53 13.15
N ASP A 116 -15.00 16.02 12.96
CA ASP A 116 -13.95 16.01 13.99
C ASP A 116 -13.00 17.22 13.89
N GLY A 117 -13.12 18.00 12.81
CA GLY A 117 -12.32 19.19 12.55
C GLY A 117 -10.89 18.89 12.09
N GLY A 118 -10.11 19.94 11.82
CA GLY A 118 -8.76 19.82 11.27
C GLY A 118 -7.74 19.11 12.18
N SER A 119 -7.96 19.08 13.49
CA SER A 119 -7.07 18.38 14.44
C SER A 119 -7.01 16.87 14.23
N ILE A 120 -7.97 16.29 13.51
CA ILE A 120 -7.97 14.86 13.19
C ILE A 120 -6.73 14.47 12.36
N PHE A 121 -6.19 15.40 11.56
CA PHE A 121 -4.96 15.20 10.78
C PHE A 121 -3.67 15.13 11.61
N TYR A 122 -3.75 15.27 12.95
CA TYR A 122 -2.64 14.93 13.83
C TYR A 122 -2.50 13.41 14.01
N TYR A 123 -3.52 12.61 13.70
CA TYR A 123 -3.43 11.16 13.84
C TYR A 123 -2.77 10.51 12.62
N TYR A 124 -1.89 9.54 12.87
CA TYR A 124 -1.24 8.74 11.82
C TYR A 124 -2.27 7.94 11.01
N THR A 125 -3.35 7.49 11.67
CA THR A 125 -4.46 6.82 10.99
C THR A 125 -5.06 7.70 9.88
N GLN A 126 -5.19 9.01 10.11
CA GLN A 126 -5.71 9.95 9.09
C GLN A 126 -4.71 10.20 7.96
N TRP A 127 -3.41 10.24 8.28
CA TRP A 127 -2.36 10.27 7.26
C TRP A 127 -2.45 9.05 6.34
N THR A 128 -2.59 7.86 6.92
CA THR A 128 -2.75 6.60 6.19
C THR A 128 -4.04 6.56 5.37
N PHE A 129 -5.16 7.03 5.90
CA PHE A 129 -6.43 7.09 5.15
C PHE A 129 -6.40 8.09 3.99
N THR A 130 -5.75 9.23 4.18
CA THR A 130 -5.50 10.20 3.11
C THR A 130 -4.62 9.57 2.03
N LEU A 131 -3.55 8.85 2.42
CA LEU A 131 -2.66 8.16 1.49
C LEU A 131 -3.38 7.03 0.72
N ILE A 132 -4.31 6.32 1.35
CA ILE A 132 -5.14 5.30 0.69
C ILE A 132 -6.13 5.95 -0.29
N THR A 133 -6.68 7.11 0.07
CA THR A 133 -7.57 7.88 -0.83
C THR A 133 -6.80 8.35 -2.06
N ILE A 134 -5.58 8.88 -1.88
CA ILE A 134 -4.67 9.26 -2.98
C ILE A 134 -4.32 8.04 -3.84
N TYR A 135 -4.05 6.89 -3.22
CA TYR A 135 -3.79 5.64 -3.93
C TYR A 135 -4.93 5.25 -4.88
N PHE A 136 -6.17 5.22 -4.39
CA PHE A 136 -7.31 4.90 -5.24
C PHE A 136 -7.60 5.96 -6.29
N GLY A 137 -7.32 7.24 -6.02
CA GLY A 137 -7.39 8.31 -7.00
C GLY A 137 -6.38 8.11 -8.15
N LEU A 138 -5.10 7.91 -7.82
CA LEU A 138 -4.06 7.62 -8.80
C LEU A 138 -4.32 6.31 -9.55
N GLY A 139 -4.76 5.27 -8.84
CA GLY A 139 -5.13 3.98 -9.43
C GLY A 139 -6.28 4.11 -10.42
N SER A 140 -7.28 4.96 -10.14
CA SER A 140 -8.39 5.24 -11.05
C SER A 140 -7.90 5.94 -12.33
N LEU A 141 -7.01 6.92 -12.21
CA LEU A 141 -6.41 7.60 -13.36
C LEU A 141 -5.60 6.64 -14.24
N LEU A 142 -4.71 5.86 -13.63
CA LEU A 142 -3.88 4.87 -14.35
C LEU A 142 -4.73 3.76 -14.97
N SER A 143 -5.78 3.31 -14.29
CA SER A 143 -6.70 2.30 -14.83
C SER A 143 -7.54 2.84 -15.99
N SER A 144 -7.91 4.12 -15.94
CA SER A 144 -8.62 4.79 -17.03
C SER A 144 -7.75 4.90 -18.28
N TYR A 145 -6.48 5.30 -18.10
CA TYR A 145 -5.49 5.31 -19.17
C TYR A 145 -5.27 3.90 -19.75
N GLY A 146 -5.11 2.89 -18.89
CA GLY A 146 -4.96 1.50 -19.31
C GLY A 146 -6.17 0.94 -20.06
N CYS A 147 -7.38 1.26 -19.63
CA CYS A 147 -8.61 0.88 -20.33
C CYS A 147 -8.72 1.57 -21.70
N TYR A 148 -8.30 2.84 -21.80
CA TYR A 148 -8.22 3.55 -23.07
C TYR A 148 -7.24 2.85 -24.02
N GLU A 149 -6.02 2.56 -23.57
CA GLU A 149 -5.01 1.85 -24.36
C GLU A 149 -5.50 0.46 -24.79
N TYR A 150 -6.10 -0.31 -23.87
CA TYR A 150 -6.68 -1.63 -24.13
C TYR A 150 -7.76 -1.59 -25.22
N ARG A 151 -8.62 -0.56 -25.20
CA ARG A 151 -9.65 -0.36 -26.23
C ARG A 151 -9.02 -0.08 -27.59
N HIS A 152 -7.94 0.68 -27.64
CA HIS A 152 -7.26 1.10 -28.86
C HIS A 152 -6.24 0.09 -29.42
N ARG A 153 -6.00 -1.06 -28.75
CA ARG A 153 -5.15 -2.12 -29.32
C ARG A 153 -5.77 -2.75 -30.58
N PRO A 154 -4.95 -3.03 -31.63
CA PRO A 154 -5.39 -3.69 -32.86
C PRO A 154 -6.06 -5.03 -32.57
N LEU A 155 -7.09 -5.37 -33.35
CA LEU A 155 -7.93 -6.55 -33.13
C LEU A 155 -7.13 -7.88 -33.14
N GLY A 156 -6.02 -7.97 -33.87
CA GLY A 156 -5.16 -9.16 -33.91
C GLY A 156 -4.48 -9.51 -32.58
N ASP A 157 -4.13 -8.52 -31.76
CA ASP A 157 -3.49 -8.71 -30.44
C ASP A 157 -4.52 -9.05 -29.36
N LYS A 158 -5.80 -8.74 -29.60
CA LYS A 158 -6.94 -9.12 -28.73
C LYS A 158 -7.37 -10.56 -28.93
N VAL A 159 -7.18 -11.07 -30.15
CA VAL A 159 -7.53 -12.45 -30.53
C VAL A 159 -6.51 -13.43 -29.94
N ASP A 160 -5.21 -13.12 -29.91
CA ASP A 160 -4.20 -13.98 -29.26
C ASP A 160 -4.39 -14.16 -27.75
N ASP A 161 -4.96 -13.17 -27.04
CA ASP A 161 -5.30 -13.30 -25.61
C ASP A 161 -6.68 -13.97 -25.36
N MET A 162 -7.57 -14.02 -26.37
CA MET A 162 -8.88 -14.69 -26.30
C MET A 162 -8.91 -16.11 -26.91
N GLU A 163 -8.02 -16.44 -27.87
CA GLU A 163 -8.06 -17.70 -28.62
C GLU A 163 -7.33 -18.87 -27.95
N ILE A 164 -6.58 -18.66 -26.86
CA ILE A 164 -6.08 -19.76 -26.02
C ILE A 164 -7.19 -20.29 -25.09
N GLY A 165 -8.36 -20.56 -25.66
CA GLY A 165 -9.56 -21.00 -24.94
C GLY A 165 -10.65 -21.59 -25.82
N SER A 166 -10.50 -21.60 -27.15
CA SER A 166 -11.46 -22.27 -28.04
C SER A 166 -10.80 -23.50 -28.67
N GLU A 167 -10.89 -24.64 -27.97
CA GLU A 167 -10.88 -25.94 -28.64
C GLU A 167 -11.92 -25.92 -29.78
N ARG A 168 -11.45 -25.86 -31.02
CA ARG A 168 -12.23 -26.31 -32.18
C ARG A 168 -11.43 -27.38 -32.90
N GLY A 169 -11.58 -28.60 -32.40
CA GLY A 169 -11.41 -29.78 -33.23
C GLY A 169 -12.45 -29.75 -34.34
N VAL A 170 -12.01 -29.49 -35.57
CA VAL A 170 -12.74 -29.86 -36.78
C VAL A 170 -11.75 -30.58 -37.67
N TYR A 171 -11.86 -31.90 -37.65
CA TYR A 171 -11.25 -32.80 -38.62
C TYR A 171 -11.68 -32.39 -40.03
N SER A 172 -10.72 -32.15 -40.93
CA SER A 172 -10.95 -32.32 -42.35
C SER A 172 -9.80 -33.16 -42.93
N PRO A 173 -10.08 -34.34 -43.50
CA PRO A 173 -9.07 -35.15 -44.16
C PRO A 173 -8.83 -34.57 -45.55
N ASN A 174 -7.56 -34.42 -45.96
CA ASN A 174 -7.01 -34.82 -47.27
C ASN A 174 -5.70 -34.08 -47.61
N ALA A 175 -4.73 -34.89 -48.06
CA ALA A 175 -3.54 -34.58 -48.87
C ALA A 175 -2.17 -34.37 -48.14
N PRO A 176 -1.06 -34.79 -48.78
CA PRO A 176 0.02 -35.52 -48.12
C PRO A 176 1.32 -34.72 -47.89
N ASP A 177 2.02 -35.16 -46.86
CA ASP A 177 3.47 -35.21 -46.63
C ASP A 177 4.38 -34.18 -47.34
N SER A 178 4.82 -33.17 -46.58
CA SER A 178 6.13 -32.55 -46.78
C SER A 178 6.69 -32.10 -45.43
N GLY A 179 7.76 -32.77 -45.00
CA GLY A 179 8.41 -32.53 -43.72
C GLY A 179 8.82 -31.07 -43.52
N SER A 180 8.35 -30.47 -42.43
CA SER A 180 8.99 -29.32 -41.83
C SER A 180 8.92 -29.45 -40.31
N LYS A 181 10.09 -29.32 -39.70
CA LYS A 181 10.36 -29.56 -38.28
C LYS A 181 9.43 -28.68 -37.44
N ALA A 182 8.62 -29.31 -36.59
CA ALA A 182 7.89 -28.64 -35.53
C ALA A 182 8.90 -27.88 -34.66
N PHE A 183 8.99 -26.56 -34.88
CA PHE A 183 9.76 -25.69 -34.02
C PHE A 183 8.99 -25.62 -32.70
N ASN A 184 9.49 -26.32 -31.69
CA ASN A 184 9.15 -26.07 -30.30
C ASN A 184 9.44 -24.59 -29.99
N LYS A 185 8.48 -23.70 -30.23
CA LYS A 185 8.48 -22.36 -29.66
C LYS A 185 8.29 -22.55 -28.16
N LYS A 186 9.43 -22.60 -27.45
CA LYS A 186 9.46 -22.18 -26.04
C LYS A 186 8.74 -20.82 -25.97
N PRO A 187 7.89 -20.56 -24.96
CA PRO A 187 7.28 -19.25 -24.81
C PRO A 187 8.41 -18.24 -24.65
N THR A 188 8.64 -17.45 -25.70
CA THR A 188 9.55 -16.31 -25.65
C THR A 188 9.01 -15.34 -24.60
N PRO A 189 9.85 -14.78 -23.72
CA PRO A 189 9.42 -13.69 -22.85
C PRO A 189 8.90 -12.57 -23.76
N LYS A 190 7.72 -12.03 -23.45
CA LYS A 190 7.01 -11.00 -24.24
C LYS A 190 7.95 -9.86 -24.67
N GLU A 191 8.56 -9.99 -25.85
CA GLU A 191 9.34 -8.95 -26.52
C GLU A 191 8.35 -7.81 -26.83
N GLY A 192 8.40 -6.72 -26.04
CA GLY A 192 7.57 -5.54 -26.26
C GLY A 192 6.85 -4.96 -25.03
N ARG A 193 6.99 -5.52 -23.82
CA ARG A 193 6.41 -4.90 -22.61
C ARG A 193 7.11 -3.58 -22.29
N LYS A 194 6.36 -2.48 -22.36
CA LYS A 194 6.83 -1.14 -22.01
C LYS A 194 7.07 -1.03 -20.50
N LEU A 195 8.20 -0.44 -20.13
CA LEU A 195 8.54 -0.15 -18.72
C LEU A 195 7.60 0.90 -18.16
N ALA A 196 7.28 0.76 -16.88
CA ALA A 196 6.47 1.73 -16.16
C ALA A 196 7.15 3.11 -16.14
N ASP A 197 6.35 4.14 -16.42
CA ASP A 197 6.76 5.53 -16.19
C ASP A 197 6.85 5.85 -14.68
N ILE A 198 7.37 7.03 -14.33
CA ILE A 198 7.54 7.53 -12.96
C ILE A 198 6.24 7.38 -12.14
N TRP A 199 5.09 7.64 -12.77
CA TRP A 199 3.78 7.50 -12.15
C TRP A 199 3.46 6.08 -11.69
N GLY A 200 3.97 5.07 -12.40
CA GLY A 200 3.81 3.68 -12.00
C GLY A 200 4.64 3.30 -10.78
N TYR A 201 5.90 3.74 -10.75
CA TYR A 201 6.74 3.57 -9.58
C TYR A 201 6.14 4.28 -8.36
N LEU A 202 5.65 5.51 -8.54
CA LEU A 202 4.96 6.25 -7.48
C LEU A 202 3.71 5.50 -6.99
N PHE A 203 2.86 5.03 -7.90
CA PHE A 203 1.67 4.25 -7.56
C PHE A 203 2.01 2.98 -6.77
N GLN A 204 3.06 2.27 -7.18
CA GLN A 204 3.52 1.07 -6.49
C GLN A 204 4.15 1.35 -5.12
N ILE A 205 4.91 2.45 -4.99
CA ILE A 205 5.46 2.89 -3.70
C ILE A 205 4.32 3.21 -2.73
N ILE A 206 3.33 3.99 -3.17
CA ILE A 206 2.17 4.34 -2.36
C ILE A 206 1.38 3.09 -1.94
N PHE A 207 1.18 2.13 -2.85
CA PHE A 207 0.56 0.84 -2.53
C PHE A 207 1.27 0.12 -1.38
N GLN A 208 2.59 0.05 -1.44
CA GLN A 208 3.40 -0.68 -0.46
C GLN A 208 3.50 0.04 0.88
N MET A 209 3.54 1.38 0.86
CA MET A 209 3.41 2.20 2.07
C MET A 209 2.05 1.93 2.73
N ASN A 210 0.96 1.98 1.97
CA ASN A 210 -0.40 1.72 2.47
C ASN A 210 -0.55 0.28 3.01
N ALA A 211 0.00 -0.71 2.33
CA ALA A 211 -0.02 -2.11 2.76
C ALA A 211 0.55 -2.31 4.17
N GLY A 212 1.71 -1.70 4.46
CA GLY A 212 2.30 -1.73 5.80
C GLY A 212 1.53 -0.85 6.80
N ALA A 213 1.20 0.37 6.40
CA ALA A 213 0.61 1.38 7.27
C ALA A 213 -0.80 0.98 7.75
N VAL A 214 -1.63 0.41 6.88
CA VAL A 214 -2.98 -0.06 7.23
C VAL A 214 -2.92 -1.20 8.24
N VAL A 215 -2.05 -2.19 8.02
CA VAL A 215 -1.90 -3.30 8.99
C VAL A 215 -1.38 -2.76 10.32
N LEU A 216 -0.43 -1.83 10.31
CA LEU A 216 0.08 -1.21 11.53
C LEU A 216 -1.01 -0.43 12.28
N THR A 217 -1.76 0.44 11.60
CA THR A 217 -2.82 1.24 12.22
C THR A 217 -3.91 0.35 12.79
N ASP A 218 -4.27 -0.72 12.09
CA ASP A 218 -5.30 -1.66 12.53
C ASP A 218 -4.82 -2.51 13.70
N CYS A 219 -3.58 -2.99 13.68
CA CYS A 219 -3.02 -3.70 14.82
C CYS A 219 -2.98 -2.82 16.07
N VAL A 220 -2.50 -1.58 15.95
CA VAL A 220 -2.48 -0.63 17.08
C VAL A 220 -3.90 -0.30 17.54
N PHE A 221 -4.83 -0.08 16.61
CA PHE A 221 -6.21 0.21 16.96
C PHE A 221 -6.88 -0.95 17.70
N TRP A 222 -6.92 -2.14 17.09
CA TRP A 222 -7.65 -3.29 17.62
C TRP A 222 -6.99 -3.93 18.84
N PHE A 223 -5.65 -3.96 18.91
CA PHE A 223 -4.95 -4.66 20.01
C PHE A 223 -4.46 -3.73 21.13
N ILE A 224 -4.38 -2.42 20.91
CA ILE A 224 -3.91 -1.47 21.93
C ILE A 224 -5.01 -0.47 22.30
N ILE A 225 -5.57 0.24 21.33
CA ILE A 225 -6.51 1.34 21.59
C ILE A 225 -7.88 0.81 22.05
N VAL A 226 -8.48 -0.14 21.32
CA VAL A 226 -9.80 -0.68 21.65
C VAL A 226 -9.83 -1.32 23.05
N PRO A 227 -8.86 -2.18 23.45
CA PRO A 227 -8.80 -2.70 24.82
C PRO A 227 -8.63 -1.60 25.87
N PHE A 228 -7.79 -0.59 25.59
CA PHE A 228 -7.62 0.55 26.49
C PHE A 228 -8.92 1.33 26.68
N LEU A 229 -9.66 1.62 25.62
CA LEU A 229 -10.94 2.33 25.70
C LEU A 229 -12.00 1.48 26.42
N ALA A 230 -12.04 0.17 26.15
CA ALA A 230 -12.98 -0.75 26.79
C ALA A 230 -12.76 -0.85 28.32
N ILE A 231 -11.50 -0.90 28.78
CA ILE A 231 -11.17 -0.94 30.21
C ILE A 231 -11.57 0.37 30.91
N ASN A 232 -11.43 1.51 30.20
CA ASN A 232 -11.71 2.83 30.76
C ASN A 232 -13.14 3.34 30.49
N ASN A 233 -14.02 2.50 29.92
CA ASN A 233 -15.42 2.82 29.58
C ASN A 233 -15.58 4.01 28.61
N TYR A 234 -14.62 4.25 27.72
CA TYR A 234 -14.76 5.25 26.65
C TYR A 234 -15.54 4.68 25.46
N SER A 235 -16.44 5.48 24.88
CA SER A 235 -17.18 5.09 23.67
C SER A 235 -16.32 5.24 22.41
N LEU A 236 -16.36 4.23 21.53
CA LEU A 236 -15.79 4.31 20.19
C LEU A 236 -16.80 4.93 19.21
N SER A 237 -16.36 5.90 18.40
CA SER A 237 -17.19 6.41 17.31
C SER A 237 -17.37 5.32 16.25
N PHE A 238 -18.57 5.25 15.67
CA PHE A 238 -18.83 4.40 14.51
C PHE A 238 -17.89 4.76 13.35
N LEU A 239 -17.57 6.04 13.16
CA LEU A 239 -16.67 6.48 12.09
C LEU A 239 -15.25 5.92 12.25
N ASP A 240 -14.73 5.89 13.48
CA ASP A 240 -13.40 5.34 13.78
C ASP A 240 -13.31 3.86 13.42
N ILE A 241 -14.33 3.07 13.82
CA ILE A 241 -14.38 1.63 13.54
C ILE A 241 -14.47 1.36 12.03
N ASN A 242 -15.31 2.13 11.32
CA ASN A 242 -15.50 1.96 9.88
C ASN A 242 -14.23 2.27 9.10
N MET A 243 -13.51 3.32 9.50
CA MET A 243 -12.28 3.75 8.84
C MET A 243 -11.24 2.62 8.78
N HIS A 244 -10.99 1.95 9.91
CA HIS A 244 -10.08 0.81 9.98
C HIS A 244 -10.55 -0.37 9.11
N THR A 245 -11.83 -0.73 9.24
CA THR A 245 -12.41 -1.85 8.49
C THR A 245 -12.38 -1.62 6.98
N ILE A 246 -12.80 -0.43 6.52
CA ILE A 246 -12.93 -0.09 5.10
C ILE A 246 -11.56 -0.01 4.43
N ASN A 247 -10.55 0.54 5.11
CA ASN A 247 -9.19 0.61 4.58
C ASN A 247 -8.63 -0.78 4.23
N VAL A 248 -8.70 -1.72 5.18
CA VAL A 248 -8.23 -3.09 4.98
C VAL A 248 -9.03 -3.77 3.87
N VAL A 249 -10.36 -3.68 3.91
CA VAL A 249 -11.23 -4.37 2.94
C VAL A 249 -11.00 -3.85 1.52
N LEU A 250 -10.94 -2.53 1.33
CA LEU A 250 -10.71 -1.95 0.00
C LEU A 250 -9.31 -2.28 -0.52
N LEU A 251 -8.27 -2.19 0.33
CA LEU A 251 -6.91 -2.48 -0.09
C LEU A 251 -6.69 -3.97 -0.42
N ILE A 252 -7.26 -4.88 0.37
CA ILE A 252 -7.26 -6.32 0.06
C ILE A 252 -8.06 -6.59 -1.21
N GLY A 253 -9.20 -5.91 -1.40
CA GLY A 253 -10.01 -5.99 -2.61
C GLY A 253 -9.22 -5.59 -3.86
N ASP A 254 -8.54 -4.43 -3.85
CA ASP A 254 -7.70 -4.01 -4.97
C ASP A 254 -6.57 -5.02 -5.20
N THR A 255 -5.94 -5.46 -4.11
CA THR A 255 -4.86 -6.45 -4.13
C THR A 255 -5.31 -7.76 -4.76
N ALA A 256 -6.52 -8.24 -4.47
CA ALA A 256 -7.05 -9.46 -5.06
C ALA A 256 -7.28 -9.33 -6.58
N LEU A 257 -7.63 -8.13 -7.04
CA LEU A 257 -7.96 -7.88 -8.44
C LEU A 257 -6.74 -7.51 -9.31
N ASN A 258 -5.80 -6.71 -8.80
CA ASN A 258 -4.68 -6.14 -9.58
C ASN A 258 -3.51 -7.10 -9.79
N CYS A 259 -2.69 -6.94 -10.83
CA CYS A 259 -1.44 -7.71 -11.02
C CYS A 259 -0.18 -7.06 -10.43
N LEU A 260 -0.32 -6.09 -9.52
CA LEU A 260 0.80 -5.30 -9.04
C LEU A 260 1.78 -6.15 -8.22
N ARG A 261 3.07 -6.09 -8.55
CA ARG A 261 4.12 -6.79 -7.79
C ARG A 261 4.35 -6.15 -6.43
N PHE A 262 4.84 -6.95 -5.49
CA PHE A 262 5.15 -6.52 -4.12
C PHE A 262 6.61 -6.78 -3.74
N PRO A 263 7.58 -5.98 -4.24
CA PRO A 263 8.97 -6.08 -3.80
C PRO A 263 9.13 -5.85 -2.29
N LEU A 264 9.88 -6.74 -1.62
CA LEU A 264 10.10 -6.65 -0.18
C LEU A 264 10.92 -5.42 0.24
N PHE A 265 11.88 -5.00 -0.59
CA PHE A 265 12.80 -3.92 -0.23
C PHE A 265 12.12 -2.57 -0.02
N ARG A 266 10.94 -2.37 -0.63
CA ARG A 266 10.16 -1.13 -0.50
C ARG A 266 9.50 -0.95 0.86
N ILE A 267 9.70 -1.88 1.79
CA ILE A 267 9.47 -1.64 3.22
C ILE A 267 10.18 -0.37 3.72
N GLY A 268 11.30 0.04 3.08
CA GLY A 268 11.95 1.32 3.37
C GLY A 268 10.99 2.51 3.27
N TYR A 269 10.17 2.59 2.22
CA TYR A 269 9.20 3.69 2.09
C TYR A 269 8.16 3.72 3.22
N PHE A 270 7.76 2.55 3.74
CA PHE A 270 6.90 2.47 4.90
C PHE A 270 7.59 3.00 6.17
N PHE A 271 8.86 2.65 6.40
CA PHE A 271 9.64 3.26 7.49
C PHE A 271 9.80 4.78 7.30
N MET A 272 10.09 5.26 6.07
CA MET A 272 10.17 6.70 5.79
C MET A 272 8.87 7.42 6.12
N TRP A 273 7.72 6.82 5.78
CA TRP A 273 6.41 7.40 6.07
C TRP A 273 6.22 7.65 7.57
N THR A 274 6.52 6.63 8.39
CA THR A 274 6.39 6.74 9.84
C THR A 274 7.42 7.68 10.44
N VAL A 275 8.67 7.66 9.97
CA VAL A 275 9.70 8.63 10.39
C VAL A 275 9.25 10.06 10.09
N THR A 276 8.69 10.30 8.91
CA THR A 276 8.18 11.62 8.50
C THR A 276 7.06 12.07 9.42
N PHE A 277 6.12 11.19 9.75
CA PHE A 277 5.04 11.50 10.70
C PHE A 277 5.58 11.84 12.10
N VAL A 278 6.54 11.06 12.61
CA VAL A 278 7.13 11.32 13.95
C VAL A 278 7.86 12.66 13.98
N ILE A 279 8.63 12.99 12.93
CA ILE A 279 9.31 14.28 12.81
C ILE A 279 8.29 15.42 12.74
N PHE A 280 7.22 15.26 11.95
CA PHE A 280 6.11 16.23 11.90
C PHE A 280 5.52 16.47 13.28
N GLN A 281 5.24 15.41 14.05
CA GLN A 281 4.72 15.52 15.40
C GLN A 281 5.70 16.23 16.34
N TRP A 282 6.98 15.92 16.25
CA TRP A 282 8.00 16.56 17.08
C TRP A 282 8.08 18.06 16.81
N ILE A 283 8.08 18.46 15.54
CA ILE A 283 8.08 19.87 15.15
C ILE A 283 6.81 20.55 15.67
N LEU A 284 5.64 19.93 15.48
CA LEU A 284 4.36 20.48 15.93
C LEU A 284 4.37 20.73 17.44
N HIS A 285 4.78 19.75 18.24
CA HIS A 285 4.85 19.87 19.71
C HIS A 285 5.95 20.79 20.22
N ALA A 286 7.02 21.00 19.43
CA ALA A 286 8.06 21.99 19.76
C ALA A 286 7.57 23.43 19.51
N CYS A 287 6.68 23.62 18.52
CA CYS A 287 6.15 24.93 18.17
C CYS A 287 4.87 25.30 18.94
N VAL A 288 4.00 24.32 19.24
CA VAL A 288 2.69 24.54 19.84
C VAL A 288 2.45 23.51 20.94
N SER A 289 2.03 23.99 22.11
CA SER A 289 1.67 23.15 23.26
C SER A 289 0.27 22.56 23.04
N ILE A 290 0.21 21.34 22.50
CA ILE A 290 -1.02 20.57 22.27
C ILE A 290 -0.92 19.19 22.94
N TRP A 291 -2.04 18.46 22.98
CA TRP A 291 -2.06 17.07 23.48
C TRP A 291 -1.41 16.12 22.48
N TRP A 292 -0.76 15.06 22.96
CA TRP A 292 -0.24 14.01 22.08
C TRP A 292 -1.39 13.18 21.50
N PRO A 293 -1.48 13.00 20.17
CA PRO A 293 -2.52 12.15 19.57
C PRO A 293 -2.37 10.69 20.00
N TYR A 294 -1.14 10.25 20.27
CA TYR A 294 -0.82 8.92 20.77
C TYR A 294 -0.02 9.05 22.07
N PRO A 295 -0.54 8.57 23.22
CA PRO A 295 0.15 8.66 24.50
C PRO A 295 1.53 7.98 24.50
N PHE A 296 1.73 6.96 23.67
CA PHE A 296 3.01 6.27 23.53
C PHE A 296 4.08 7.06 22.75
N LEU A 297 3.72 8.18 22.12
CA LEU A 297 4.68 9.11 21.51
C LEU A 297 5.18 10.20 22.46
N ASP A 298 4.49 10.39 23.59
CA ASP A 298 4.85 11.39 24.60
C ASP A 298 6.25 11.12 25.17
N LEU A 299 7.15 12.08 25.00
CA LEU A 299 8.55 11.99 25.38
C LEU A 299 8.76 12.19 26.90
N ALA A 300 7.75 12.71 27.62
CA ALA A 300 7.77 12.78 29.08
C ALA A 300 7.68 11.37 29.70
N SER A 301 7.07 10.41 29.01
CA SER A 301 6.90 9.05 29.50
C SER A 301 8.23 8.34 29.75
N SER A 302 8.33 7.63 30.89
CA SER A 302 9.51 6.81 31.21
C SER A 302 9.72 5.66 30.23
N PHE A 303 8.67 5.25 29.52
CA PHE A 303 8.70 4.17 28.54
C PHE A 303 8.82 4.68 27.09
N ALA A 304 9.00 5.98 26.85
CA ALA A 304 9.04 6.54 25.50
C ALA A 304 10.07 5.82 24.59
N PRO A 305 11.34 5.61 25.00
CA PRO A 305 12.29 4.90 24.14
C PRO A 305 11.86 3.47 23.77
N LEU A 306 11.16 2.77 24.68
CA LEU A 306 10.63 1.43 24.43
C LEU A 306 9.48 1.44 23.43
N TRP A 307 8.61 2.46 23.48
CA TRP A 307 7.54 2.61 22.50
C TRP A 307 8.06 2.92 21.10
N TYR A 308 9.08 3.77 20.98
CA TYR A 308 9.67 4.11 19.67
C TYR A 308 10.33 2.88 19.02
N ILE A 309 11.07 2.06 19.78
CA ILE A 309 11.61 0.81 19.25
C ILE A 309 10.51 -0.22 18.99
N ALA A 310 9.48 -0.34 19.84
CA ALA A 310 8.38 -1.28 19.63
C ALA A 310 7.63 -0.98 18.33
N VAL A 311 7.27 0.28 18.08
CA VAL A 311 6.63 0.70 16.84
C VAL A 311 7.54 0.45 15.64
N ALA A 312 8.83 0.78 15.73
CA ALA A 312 9.79 0.48 14.65
C ALA A 312 9.84 -1.03 14.34
N LEU A 313 9.89 -1.88 15.36
CA LEU A 313 9.88 -3.33 15.20
C LEU A 313 8.55 -3.85 14.62
N MET A 314 7.41 -3.25 14.96
CA MET A 314 6.09 -3.62 14.42
C MET A 314 5.99 -3.44 12.90
N HIS A 315 6.82 -2.61 12.27
CA HIS A 315 6.80 -2.47 10.81
C HIS A 315 7.11 -3.79 10.10
N LEU A 316 8.01 -4.60 10.68
CA LEU A 316 8.41 -5.88 10.10
C LEU A 316 7.26 -6.90 10.04
N PRO A 317 6.58 -7.26 11.15
CA PRO A 317 5.44 -8.17 11.09
C PRO A 317 4.25 -7.56 10.35
N CYS A 318 3.98 -6.25 10.46
CA CYS A 318 2.86 -5.63 9.73
C CYS A 318 3.04 -5.71 8.22
N TYR A 319 4.24 -5.36 7.73
CA TYR A 319 4.57 -5.52 6.31
C TYR A 319 4.61 -6.99 5.91
N GLY A 320 5.14 -7.86 6.78
CA GLY A 320 5.19 -9.31 6.58
C GLY A 320 3.82 -9.96 6.44
N ILE A 321 2.83 -9.55 7.22
CA ILE A 321 1.43 -10.02 7.09
C ILE A 321 0.91 -9.73 5.68
N PHE A 322 1.14 -8.52 5.17
CA PHE A 322 0.68 -8.17 3.83
C PHE A 322 1.42 -8.96 2.74
N VAL A 323 2.71 -9.22 2.92
CA VAL A 323 3.48 -10.13 2.04
C VAL A 323 2.86 -11.53 2.02
N LEU A 324 2.42 -12.04 3.17
CA LEU A 324 1.73 -13.33 3.26
C LEU A 324 0.39 -13.31 2.52
N VAL A 325 -0.38 -12.22 2.60
CA VAL A 325 -1.61 -12.03 1.82
C VAL A 325 -1.33 -12.10 0.30
N ILE A 326 -0.27 -11.43 -0.16
CA ILE A 326 0.15 -11.47 -1.58
C ILE A 326 0.55 -12.89 -1.99
N LYS A 327 1.35 -13.59 -1.18
CA LYS A 327 1.74 -14.98 -1.46
C LYS A 327 0.53 -15.91 -1.48
N LEU A 328 -0.40 -15.74 -0.55
CA LEU A 328 -1.64 -16.49 -0.49
C LEU A 328 -2.48 -16.27 -1.75
N LYS A 329 -2.65 -15.01 -2.18
CA LYS A 329 -3.31 -14.66 -3.44
C LYS A 329 -2.68 -15.41 -4.62
N HIS A 330 -1.36 -15.31 -4.79
CA HIS A 330 -0.67 -15.97 -5.90
C HIS A 330 -0.85 -17.50 -5.87
N PHE A 331 -0.78 -18.10 -4.68
CA PHE A 331 -1.02 -19.53 -4.49
C PHE A 331 -2.46 -19.92 -4.87
N LEU A 332 -3.46 -19.20 -4.35
CA LEU A 332 -4.88 -19.50 -4.61
C LEU A 332 -5.24 -19.30 -6.09
N LEU A 333 -4.88 -18.16 -6.68
CA LEU A 333 -5.24 -17.85 -8.07
C LEU A 333 -4.52 -18.76 -9.08
N SER A 334 -3.25 -19.10 -8.84
CA SER A 334 -2.55 -20.06 -9.71
C SER A 334 -3.09 -21.48 -9.61
N ARG A 335 -3.64 -21.87 -8.46
CA ARG A 335 -4.27 -23.18 -8.25
C ARG A 335 -5.69 -23.24 -8.80
N TRP A 336 -6.49 -22.20 -8.62
CA TRP A 336 -7.90 -22.17 -9.03
C TRP A 336 -8.08 -21.79 -10.51
N PHE A 337 -7.19 -20.97 -11.08
CA PHE A 337 -7.30 -20.46 -12.45
C PHE A 337 -5.98 -20.60 -13.23
N PRO A 338 -5.42 -21.80 -13.38
CA PRO A 338 -4.07 -22.01 -13.94
C PRO A 338 -3.90 -21.49 -15.38
N GLN A 339 -4.96 -21.53 -16.20
CA GLN A 339 -4.91 -21.07 -17.60
C GLN A 339 -5.15 -19.56 -17.76
N SER A 340 -5.88 -18.94 -16.82
CA SER A 340 -6.26 -17.53 -16.90
C SER A 340 -5.37 -16.62 -16.07
N TYR A 341 -4.64 -17.16 -15.09
CA TYR A 341 -3.78 -16.39 -14.20
C TYR A 341 -2.54 -15.86 -14.93
N GLN A 342 -2.33 -14.54 -14.91
CA GLN A 342 -1.32 -13.87 -15.75
C GLN A 342 -0.26 -13.03 -15.01
N CYS A 343 -0.35 -12.91 -13.68
CA CYS A 343 0.68 -12.16 -12.96
C CYS A 343 1.98 -12.98 -12.88
N ALA A 344 3.11 -12.30 -13.05
CA ALA A 344 4.42 -12.90 -12.85
C ALA A 344 4.55 -13.38 -11.38
N ARG A 345 5.14 -14.57 -11.18
CA ARG A 345 5.49 -15.07 -9.85
C ARG A 345 6.64 -14.30 -9.24
#